data_AF-A0AA92U1N6-F1
#
_entry.id   AF-A0AA92U1N6-F1
#
_cell.length_a   1.000
_cell.length_b   1.000
_cell.length_c   1.000
_cell.angle_alpha   90.00
_cell.angle_beta   90.00
_cell.angle_gamma   90.00
#
_symmetry.space_group_name_H-M   'P 1'
#
loop_
_entity.id
_entity.type
_entity.pdbx_description
1 polymer ?
#
loop_
_entity_poly.entity_id
_entity_poly.type
_entity_poly.pdbx_seq_one_letter_code
_entity_poly.pdbx_strand_id
1 'polypeptide(L)'
;MICFINRASLDSITGTYNGVLPPNVETTLTLNADGTYLLIQTFKEKQNEQERLKGTFQVLDGNILMLVHPSSGDNIFYKVRDDNSIILTDSFGNEPKKEDGKNYILNKKVWRV
;
A
#
# COMPACT_ATOMS: atom_id res chain seq x y z
N MET A 1 -11.76 -5.44 22.14
CA MET A 1 -10.80 -6.44 21.65
C MET A 1 -9.71 -5.68 20.93
N ILE A 2 -8.63 -5.34 21.64
CA ILE A 2 -7.48 -4.63 21.07
C ILE A 2 -6.54 -5.75 20.61
N CYS A 3 -6.52 -6.03 19.31
CA CYS A 3 -5.60 -7.04 18.78
C CYS A 3 -4.19 -6.45 18.89
N PHE A 4 -3.36 -7.03 19.75
CA PHE A 4 -1.94 -6.71 19.83
C PHE A 4 -1.33 -7.01 18.48
N ILE A 5 -1.07 -5.95 17.71
CA ILE A 5 -0.34 -6.06 16.45
C ILE A 5 1.02 -6.65 16.82
N ASN A 6 1.24 -7.89 16.41
CA ASN A 6 2.45 -8.64 16.73
C ASN A 6 3.62 -7.89 16.07
N ARG A 7 4.48 -7.25 16.87
CA ARG A 7 5.58 -6.41 16.37
C ARG A 7 6.45 -7.14 15.34
N ALA A 8 6.67 -8.44 15.54
CA ALA A 8 7.41 -9.30 14.62
C ALA A 8 6.76 -9.42 13.23
N SER A 9 5.44 -9.26 13.12
CA SER A 9 4.71 -9.28 11.84
C SER A 9 4.82 -7.95 11.09
N LEU A 10 4.95 -6.83 11.80
CA LEU A 10 5.13 -5.51 11.19
C LEU A 10 6.52 -5.39 10.54
N ASP A 11 7.58 -5.82 11.21
CA ASP A 11 8.95 -5.75 10.68
C ASP A 11 9.07 -6.38 9.28
N SER A 12 8.38 -7.50 9.03
CA SER A 12 8.39 -8.17 7.71
C SER A 12 7.78 -7.33 6.58
N ILE A 13 6.71 -6.59 6.87
CA ILE A 13 5.98 -5.78 5.88
C ILE A 13 6.51 -4.34 5.79
N THR A 14 7.35 -3.92 6.73
CA THR A 14 7.93 -2.57 6.72
C THR A 14 8.84 -2.38 5.53
N GLY A 15 8.82 -1.16 4.99
CA GLY A 15 9.63 -0.77 3.85
C GLY A 15 8.89 0.10 2.86
N THR A 16 9.57 0.42 1.77
CA THR A 16 9.05 1.26 0.69
C THR A 16 8.72 0.39 -0.52
N TYR A 17 7.50 0.50 -1.01
CA TYR A 17 6.96 -0.20 -2.18
C TYR A 17 6.70 0.80 -3.30
N ASN A 18 7.07 0.44 -4.53
CA ASN A 18 6.88 1.28 -5.71
C ASN A 18 6.15 0.52 -6.82
N GLY A 19 5.36 1.24 -7.59
CA GLY A 19 4.72 0.71 -8.79
C GLY A 19 3.96 1.80 -9.54
N VAL A 20 3.45 1.45 -10.71
CA VAL A 20 2.60 2.34 -11.51
C VAL A 20 1.22 1.73 -11.54
N LEU A 21 0.26 2.40 -10.88
CA LEU A 21 -1.12 1.95 -10.83
C LEU A 21 -1.92 2.57 -12.00
N PRO A 22 -2.91 1.85 -12.57
CA PRO A 22 -3.77 2.41 -13.61
C PRO A 22 -4.52 3.66 -13.11
N PRO A 23 -4.76 4.67 -13.97
CA PRO A 23 -4.41 4.69 -15.40
C PRO A 23 -2.95 5.02 -15.74
N ASN A 24 -2.18 5.72 -14.90
CA ASN A 24 -0.72 5.95 -15.06
C ASN A 24 -0.15 6.71 -13.85
N VAL A 25 -0.42 6.21 -12.64
CA VAL A 25 -0.12 6.90 -11.39
C VAL A 25 1.09 6.26 -10.74
N GLU A 26 2.22 6.98 -10.71
CA GLU A 26 3.41 6.52 -10.00
C GLU A 26 3.13 6.57 -8.50
N THR A 27 3.12 5.40 -7.87
CA THR A 27 2.73 5.22 -6.48
C THR A 27 3.93 4.72 -5.69
N THR A 28 4.25 5.44 -4.61
CA THR A 28 5.24 5.07 -3.60
C THR A 28 4.54 4.94 -2.26
N LEU A 29 4.54 3.75 -1.67
CA LEU A 29 3.97 3.49 -0.36
C LEU A 29 5.09 3.09 0.61
N THR A 30 5.25 3.83 1.69
CA THR A 30 6.16 3.48 2.79
C THR A 30 5.37 3.06 4.01
N LEU A 31 5.67 1.88 4.55
CA LEU A 31 5.09 1.32 5.78
C LEU A 31 6.15 1.31 6.87
N ASN A 32 5.85 1.95 8.00
CA ASN A 32 6.75 2.07 9.14
C ASN A 32 6.37 1.08 10.25
N ALA A 33 7.36 0.71 11.07
CA ALA A 33 7.17 -0.29 12.13
C ALA A 33 6.33 0.23 13.30
N ASP A 34 6.13 1.55 13.37
CA ASP A 34 5.25 2.21 14.33
C ASP A 34 3.76 2.20 13.93
N GLY A 35 3.42 1.54 12.81
CA GLY A 35 2.04 1.47 12.30
C GLY A 35 1.62 2.70 11.49
N THR A 36 2.55 3.59 11.13
CA THR A 36 2.30 4.73 10.25
C THR A 36 2.64 4.42 8.80
N TYR A 37 2.01 5.13 7.87
CA TYR A 37 2.32 5.04 6.46
C TYR A 37 2.52 6.42 5.82
N LEU A 38 3.28 6.43 4.72
CA LEU A 38 3.37 7.55 3.78
C LEU A 38 3.07 7.03 2.37
N LEU A 39 1.97 7.48 1.79
CA LEU A 39 1.57 7.21 0.42
C LEU A 39 1.81 8.47 -0.43
N ILE A 40 2.55 8.31 -1.52
CA ILE A 40 2.85 9.36 -2.48
C ILE A 40 2.36 8.90 -3.84
N GLN A 41 1.52 9.71 -4.48
CA GLN A 41 0.99 9.43 -5.81
C GLN A 41 1.32 10.60 -6.73
N THR A 42 1.94 10.31 -7.88
CA THR A 42 2.29 11.32 -8.89
C THR A 42 1.47 11.07 -10.14
N PHE A 43 0.63 12.04 -10.49
CA PHE A 43 -0.29 11.98 -11.62
C PHE A 43 0.35 12.64 -12.85
N LYS A 44 0.81 11.83 -13.80
CA LYS A 44 1.49 12.34 -15.02
C LYS A 44 0.57 13.15 -15.94
N GLU A 45 -0.73 12.90 -15.90
CA GLU A 45 -1.70 13.51 -16.81
C GLU A 45 -2.09 14.96 -16.43
N LYS A 46 -1.89 15.35 -15.17
CA LYS A 46 -2.28 16.67 -14.64
C LYS A 46 -1.07 17.43 -14.09
N GLN A 47 -0.18 17.87 -14.98
CA GLN A 47 0.96 18.73 -14.60
C GLN A 47 1.87 18.16 -13.49
N ASN A 48 2.06 16.84 -13.42
CA ASN A 48 2.83 16.19 -12.34
C ASN A 48 2.34 16.57 -10.93
N GLU A 49 1.03 16.73 -10.75
CA GLU A 49 0.43 16.86 -9.42
C GLU A 49 0.87 15.67 -8.54
N GLN A 50 1.39 16.00 -7.36
CA GLN A 50 1.83 15.03 -6.38
C GLN A 50 0.93 15.10 -5.16
N GLU A 51 0.22 14.01 -4.88
CA GLU A 51 -0.53 13.84 -3.64
C GLU A 51 0.34 13.12 -2.60
N ARG A 52 0.24 13.57 -1.34
CA ARG A 52 0.94 12.98 -0.20
C ARG A 52 -0.05 12.73 0.93
N LEU A 53 -0.23 11.46 1.27
CA LEU A 53 -1.08 11.03 2.36
C LEU A 53 -0.22 10.41 3.46
N LYS A 54 -0.46 10.83 4.70
CA LYS A 54 0.16 10.27 5.90
C LYS A 54 -0.92 9.87 6.87
N GLY A 55 -0.83 8.66 7.39
CA GLY A 55 -1.82 8.16 8.33
C GLY A 55 -1.33 6.92 9.06
N THR A 56 -2.27 6.24 9.68
CA THR A 56 -2.03 4.96 10.34
C THR A 56 -2.60 3.83 9.49
N PHE A 57 -1.94 2.68 9.51
CA PHE A 57 -2.46 1.48 8.88
C PHE A 57 -2.69 0.39 9.93
N GLN A 58 -3.58 -0.54 9.59
CA GLN A 58 -3.86 -1.73 10.37
C GLN A 58 -3.61 -2.97 9.50
N VAL A 59 -3.20 -4.07 10.13
CA VAL A 59 -3.08 -5.37 9.47
C VAL A 59 -4.25 -6.23 9.93
N LEU A 60 -5.06 -6.66 8.97
CA LEU A 60 -6.21 -7.54 9.17
C LEU A 60 -5.81 -8.99 8.87
N ASP A 61 -6.70 -9.92 9.18
CA ASP A 61 -6.55 -11.33 8.81
C ASP A 61 -6.31 -11.50 7.30
N GLY A 62 -5.53 -12.52 6.94
CA GLY A 62 -5.19 -12.80 5.54
C GLY A 62 -4.17 -11.84 4.92
N ASN A 63 -3.38 -11.14 5.76
CA ASN A 63 -2.33 -10.19 5.38
C ASN A 63 -2.85 -9.01 4.56
N ILE A 64 -4.03 -8.52 4.94
CA ILE A 64 -4.65 -7.34 4.33
C ILE A 64 -4.26 -6.10 5.14
N LEU A 65 -3.64 -5.15 4.48
CA LEU A 65 -3.31 -3.83 5.01
C LEU A 65 -4.49 -2.89 4.76
N MET A 66 -4.95 -2.22 5.80
CA MET A 66 -5.98 -1.19 5.73
C MET A 66 -5.35 0.15 6.11
N LEU A 67 -5.20 1.04 5.13
CA LEU A 67 -4.68 2.40 5.31
C LEU A 67 -5.86 3.36 5.49
N VAL A 68 -5.88 4.09 6.60
CA VAL A 68 -6.95 5.05 6.90
C VAL A 68 -6.57 6.41 6.34
N HIS A 69 -7.35 6.90 5.37
CA HIS A 69 -7.18 8.23 4.81
C HIS A 69 -7.45 9.29 5.89
N PRO A 70 -6.49 10.18 6.20
CA PRO A 70 -6.58 11.07 7.36
C PRO A 70 -7.73 12.09 7.26
N SER A 71 -8.04 12.58 6.06
CA SER A 71 -9.07 13.61 5.87
C SER A 71 -10.48 13.07 5.66
N SER A 72 -10.67 12.09 4.77
CA SER A 72 -12.00 11.54 4.46
C SER A 72 -12.44 10.40 5.37
N GLY A 73 -11.49 9.72 6.05
CA GLY A 73 -11.77 8.48 6.77
C GLY A 73 -11.98 7.27 5.85
N ASP A 74 -11.79 7.43 4.53
CA ASP A 74 -11.83 6.32 3.59
C ASP A 74 -10.69 5.34 3.84
N ASN A 75 -10.90 4.08 3.48
CA ASN A 75 -9.91 3.03 3.66
C ASN A 75 -9.35 2.58 2.31
N ILE A 76 -8.04 2.50 2.22
CA ILE A 76 -7.31 1.95 1.07
C ILE A 76 -6.78 0.58 1.48
N PHE A 77 -7.07 -0.44 0.66
CA PHE A 77 -6.74 -1.82 0.98
C PHE A 77 -5.62 -2.35 0.09
N TYR A 78 -4.60 -2.94 0.71
CA TYR A 78 -3.56 -3.69 0.03
C TYR A 78 -3.49 -5.10 0.61
N LYS A 79 -3.09 -6.08 -0.19
CA LYS A 79 -2.80 -7.43 0.28
C LYS A 79 -1.34 -7.75 0.05
N VAL A 80 -0.68 -8.28 1.09
CA VAL A 80 0.69 -8.79 0.96
C VAL A 80 0.63 -10.12 0.21
N ARG A 81 1.32 -10.22 -0.94
CA ARG A 81 1.41 -11.47 -1.70
C ARG A 81 2.62 -12.30 -1.29
N ASP A 82 3.75 -11.63 -1.14
CA ASP A 82 5.05 -12.19 -0.78
C ASP A 82 5.89 -11.11 -0.07
N ASP A 83 7.09 -11.47 0.39
CA ASP A 83 7.94 -10.59 1.21
C ASP A 83 8.30 -9.27 0.51
N ASN A 84 8.21 -9.25 -0.83
CA ASN A 84 8.65 -8.15 -1.66
C ASN A 84 7.53 -7.53 -2.51
N SER A 85 6.28 -7.95 -2.37
CA SER A 85 5.20 -7.36 -3.17
C SER A 85 3.86 -7.30 -2.46
N ILE A 86 3.14 -6.22 -2.75
CA ILE A 86 1.79 -5.97 -2.29
C ILE A 86 0.91 -5.65 -3.50
N ILE A 87 -0.37 -6.00 -3.43
CA ILE A 87 -1.34 -5.69 -4.47
C ILE A 87 -2.46 -4.82 -3.91
N LEU A 88 -2.85 -3.77 -4.64
CA LEU A 88 -4.04 -2.99 -4.32
C LEU A 88 -5.29 -3.86 -4.52
N THR A 89 -6.19 -3.90 -3.54
CA THR A 89 -7.41 -4.70 -3.55
C THR A 89 -8.66 -3.84 -3.46
N ASP A 90 -9.83 -4.43 -3.71
CA ASP A 90 -11.09 -3.79 -3.37
C ASP A 90 -11.31 -3.72 -1.84
N SER A 91 -12.42 -3.10 -1.42
CA SER A 91 -12.80 -2.97 0.00
C SER A 91 -13.08 -4.29 0.71
N PHE A 92 -13.24 -5.38 -0.03
CA PHE A 92 -13.45 -6.73 0.50
C PHE A 92 -12.13 -7.52 0.54
N GLY A 93 -11.01 -6.94 0.11
CA GLY A 93 -9.72 -7.61 0.04
C GLY A 93 -9.56 -8.54 -1.17
N ASN A 94 -10.46 -8.46 -2.16
CA ASN A 94 -10.33 -9.26 -3.37
C ASN A 94 -9.29 -8.65 -4.30
N GLU A 95 -8.47 -9.52 -4.88
CA GLU A 95 -7.50 -9.12 -5.89
C GLU A 95 -8.22 -8.71 -7.18
N PRO A 96 -7.79 -7.62 -7.84
CA PRO A 96 -8.35 -7.23 -9.12
C PRO A 96 -8.11 -8.34 -10.15
N LYS A 97 -9.11 -8.56 -11.03
CA LYS A 97 -8.95 -9.47 -12.16
C LYS A 97 -7.80 -8.96 -13.04
N LYS A 98 -6.92 -9.87 -13.46
CA LYS A 98 -5.86 -9.58 -14.44
C LYS A 98 -6.51 -9.33 -15.81
N GLU A 99 -7.03 -8.13 -16.02
CA GLU A 99 -7.48 -7.66 -17.33
C GLU A 99 -6.30 -7.06 -18.11
N ASP A 100 -6.37 -7.15 -19.45
CA ASP A 100 -5.33 -6.80 -20.43
C ASP A 100 -4.57 -5.49 -20.13
N GLY A 101 -3.44 -5.62 -19.42
CA GLY A 101 -2.46 -4.54 -19.24
C GLY A 101 -2.56 -3.71 -17.95
N LYS A 102 -3.49 -4.01 -17.03
CA LYS A 102 -3.58 -3.30 -15.73
C LYS A 102 -2.81 -4.04 -14.63
N ASN A 103 -1.76 -3.42 -14.11
CA ASN A 103 -1.00 -3.95 -12.97
C ASN A 103 -1.29 -3.14 -11.70
N TYR A 104 -1.74 -3.82 -10.65
CA TYR A 104 -2.05 -3.21 -9.35
C TYR A 104 -1.01 -3.55 -8.26
N ILE A 105 0.16 -4.07 -8.67
CA ILE A 105 1.21 -4.54 -7.79
C ILE A 105 2.22 -3.42 -7.52
N LEU A 106 2.59 -3.25 -6.24
CA LEU A 106 3.72 -2.45 -5.80
C LEU A 106 4.83 -3.39 -5.30
N ASN A 107 6.06 -3.18 -5.77
CA ASN A 107 7.22 -3.99 -5.41
C ASN A 107 8.08 -3.26 -4.37
N LYS A 108 8.52 -3.99 -3.36
CA LYS A 108 9.41 -3.53 -2.31
C LYS A 108 10.74 -3.12 -2.93
N LYS A 109 11.19 -1.93 -2.57
CA LYS A 109 12.49 -1.41 -2.98
C LYS A 109 13.57 -2.11 -2.19
N VAL A 110 14.23 -3.08 -2.82
CA VAL A 110 15.44 -3.70 -2.27
C VAL A 110 16.63 -2.81 -2.62
N TRP A 111 17.23 -2.16 -1.62
CA TRP A 111 18.53 -1.54 -1.82
C TRP A 111 19.55 -2.67 -1.92
N ARG A 112 20.07 -2.93 -3.12
CA ARG A 112 21.28 -3.73 -3.26
C ARG A 112 22.43 -2.88 -2.72
N VAL A 113 22.95 -3.28 -1.56
CA VAL A 113 24.27 -2.85 -1.05
C VAL A 113 25.38 -3.59 -1.78
#